data_AF-A0A933QGF4-F1
#
_entry.id   AF-A0A933QGF4-F1
#
_cell.length_a   1.000
_cell.length_b   1.000
_cell.length_c   1.000
_cell.angle_alpha   90.00
_cell.angle_beta   90.00
_cell.angle_gamma   90.00
#
_symmetry.space_group_name_H-M   'P 1'
#
loop_
_entity.id
_entity.type
_entity.pdbx_description
1 polymer ?
#
loop_
_entity_poly.entity_id
_entity_poly.type
_entity_poly.pdbx_seq_one_letter_code
_entity_poly.pdbx_strand_id
1 'polypeptide(L)'
;MKRLAYVALTLYCAMVAAAWAQEPADLRAAPGTLNQLKALPTFKNVARLDELHTAAVVGKEQYRQLATVRNFRELGLDQASDAVGAELGTPTKDYLVRLDQLKNFKDGDDPATLLTDTGMVHYPVTQGNKIRSSVTLATAAGRWQVVSIGDAQRSQKRSDAQIASAKMLKKAEDSYFVVRIPAFNLEFQGTTDAAGTLQLAPILDSPEWELKTGTPVAAAAIFLKLVPAATKHNGLPR
;
A
#
# COMPACT_ATOMS: atom_id res chain seq x y z
N MET A 1 -23.88 54.99 0.35
CA MET A 1 -23.57 54.01 -0.71
C MET A 1 -23.07 52.70 -0.10
N LYS A 2 -23.96 51.81 0.35
CA LYS A 2 -23.65 50.43 0.82
C LYS A 2 -24.94 49.59 0.79
N ARG A 3 -25.45 49.28 -0.41
CA ARG A 3 -26.54 48.30 -0.63
C ARG A 3 -26.47 47.81 -2.09
N LEU A 4 -25.57 46.85 -2.38
CA LEU A 4 -25.55 46.17 -3.70
C LEU A 4 -24.71 44.87 -3.74
N ALA A 5 -24.31 44.29 -2.61
CA ALA A 5 -23.46 43.09 -2.58
C ALA A 5 -24.12 41.85 -1.96
N TYR A 6 -25.45 41.82 -1.83
CA TYR A 6 -26.16 40.73 -1.12
C TYR A 6 -27.22 40.00 -1.94
N VAL A 7 -27.22 40.14 -3.27
CA VAL A 7 -28.21 39.49 -4.16
C VAL A 7 -27.57 38.49 -5.16
N ALA A 8 -26.24 38.42 -5.22
CA ALA A 8 -25.54 37.50 -6.14
C ALA A 8 -25.24 36.10 -5.55
N LEU A 9 -25.53 35.85 -4.27
CA LEU A 9 -25.18 34.58 -3.60
C LEU A 9 -26.37 33.60 -3.43
N THR A 10 -27.60 34.01 -3.77
CA THR A 10 -28.79 33.15 -3.64
C THR A 10 -29.24 32.50 -4.95
N LEU A 11 -28.58 32.80 -6.08
CA LEU A 11 -28.93 32.25 -7.40
C LEU A 11 -28.04 31.08 -7.88
N TYR A 12 -26.94 30.77 -7.18
CA TYR A 12 -26.09 29.62 -7.52
C TYR A 12 -26.55 28.30 -6.86
N CYS A 13 -27.39 28.36 -5.82
CA CYS A 13 -27.93 27.16 -5.14
C CYS A 13 -29.16 26.54 -5.83
N ALA A 14 -29.74 27.17 -6.85
CA ALA A 14 -30.94 26.65 -7.53
C ALA A 14 -30.65 25.87 -8.83
N MET A 15 -29.43 25.92 -9.37
CA MET A 15 -29.09 25.24 -10.64
C MET A 15 -28.39 23.88 -10.48
N VAL A 16 -27.92 23.51 -9.29
CA VAL A 16 -27.30 22.18 -9.04
C VAL A 16 -28.33 21.14 -8.58
N ALA A 17 -29.55 21.56 -8.23
CA ALA A 17 -30.63 20.67 -7.76
C ALA A 17 -31.51 20.08 -8.89
N ALA A 18 -31.30 20.45 -10.15
CA ALA A 18 -32.16 20.04 -11.27
C ALA A 18 -31.53 19.04 -12.25
N ALA A 19 -30.33 18.51 -11.97
CA ALA A 19 -29.62 17.58 -12.87
C ALA A 19 -29.58 16.11 -12.38
N TRP A 20 -30.36 15.76 -11.35
CA TRP A 20 -30.43 14.40 -10.77
C TRP A 20 -31.80 13.73 -10.95
N ALA A 21 -32.52 14.06 -12.01
CA ALA A 21 -33.81 13.44 -12.33
C ALA A 21 -33.79 12.86 -13.75
N GLN A 22 -33.13 11.71 -13.93
CA GLN A 22 -33.40 10.71 -14.97
C GLN A 22 -32.47 9.51 -14.78
N GLU A 23 -32.93 8.51 -14.00
CA GLU A 23 -32.41 7.15 -14.10
C GLU A 23 -33.04 6.47 -15.33
N PRO A 24 -32.27 5.92 -16.28
CA PRO A 24 -32.81 4.92 -17.16
C PRO A 24 -32.89 3.58 -16.41
N ALA A 25 -34.11 3.13 -16.20
CA ALA A 25 -34.42 1.73 -15.98
C ALA A 25 -33.92 0.93 -17.19
N ASP A 26 -32.95 0.04 -16.96
CA ASP A 26 -32.89 -1.34 -17.47
C ASP A 26 -31.44 -1.82 -17.57
N LEU A 27 -30.92 -2.39 -16.47
CA LEU A 27 -29.84 -3.38 -16.47
C LEU A 27 -30.06 -4.31 -15.28
N ARG A 28 -30.85 -5.37 -15.47
CA ARG A 28 -30.85 -6.53 -14.57
C ARG A 28 -29.50 -7.25 -14.69
N ALA A 29 -28.51 -6.79 -13.92
CA ALA A 29 -27.31 -7.54 -13.60
C ALA A 29 -27.60 -8.48 -12.42
N ALA A 30 -27.07 -9.70 -12.50
CA ALA A 30 -27.33 -10.82 -11.59
C ALA A 30 -27.06 -10.49 -10.10
N PRO A 31 -27.82 -11.07 -9.16
CA PRO A 31 -27.62 -10.83 -7.73
C PRO A 31 -26.39 -11.61 -7.24
N GLY A 32 -25.28 -10.88 -7.10
CA GLY A 32 -24.10 -11.36 -6.39
C GLY A 32 -22.82 -11.01 -7.13
N THR A 33 -22.17 -9.89 -6.73
CA THR A 33 -20.69 -9.64 -6.79
C THR A 33 -20.29 -8.16 -6.64
N LEU A 34 -21.21 -7.20 -6.52
CA LEU A 34 -20.84 -5.77 -6.43
C LEU A 34 -20.59 -5.20 -5.02
N ASN A 35 -20.79 -5.98 -3.95
CA ASN A 35 -20.66 -5.50 -2.56
C ASN A 35 -19.37 -5.93 -1.82
N GLN A 36 -18.47 -6.71 -2.41
CA GLN A 36 -17.26 -7.18 -1.72
C GLN A 36 -15.96 -6.46 -2.13
N LEU A 37 -15.95 -5.74 -3.25
CA LEU A 37 -14.74 -5.05 -3.76
C LEU A 37 -14.63 -3.56 -3.37
N LYS A 38 -15.54 -3.05 -2.53
CA LYS A 38 -15.50 -1.66 -2.01
C LYS A 38 -14.58 -1.45 -0.80
N ALA A 39 -13.89 -2.48 -0.32
CA ALA A 39 -13.21 -2.42 0.98
C ALA A 39 -11.77 -2.96 0.97
N LEU A 40 -10.99 -2.76 -0.10
CA LEU A 40 -9.54 -2.78 0.09
C LEU A 40 -9.17 -1.57 0.97
N PRO A 41 -8.57 -1.75 2.16
CA PRO A 41 -8.29 -0.64 3.05
C PRO A 41 -7.13 0.17 2.48
N THR A 42 -7.48 1.16 1.65
CA THR A 42 -6.60 2.30 1.39
C THR A 42 -6.33 3.02 2.73
N PHE A 43 -5.27 3.81 2.78
CA PHE A 43 -4.83 4.47 4.01
C PHE A 43 -5.92 5.34 4.69
N LYS A 44 -6.98 5.70 3.96
CA LYS A 44 -8.16 6.45 4.44
C LYS A 44 -8.87 5.85 5.66
N ASN A 45 -8.63 4.57 5.99
CA ASN A 45 -9.34 3.86 7.08
C ASN A 45 -8.50 3.58 8.34
N VAL A 46 -7.43 4.34 8.62
CA VAL A 46 -6.71 4.21 9.91
C VAL A 46 -7.45 5.01 10.97
N ALA A 47 -7.97 4.34 12.01
CA ALA A 47 -8.84 4.95 13.03
C ALA A 47 -8.20 6.09 13.85
N ARG A 48 -6.89 6.32 13.74
CA ARG A 48 -6.12 7.35 14.47
C ARG A 48 -4.92 7.83 13.64
N LEU A 49 -5.20 8.50 12.53
CA LEU A 49 -4.17 9.03 11.62
C LEU A 49 -3.19 9.97 12.34
N ASP A 50 -3.67 10.77 13.28
CA ASP A 50 -2.85 11.74 14.01
C ASP A 50 -1.83 11.06 14.94
N GLU A 51 -2.26 9.99 15.64
CA GLU A 51 -1.36 9.18 16.49
C GLU A 51 -0.33 8.43 15.64
N LEU A 52 -0.76 7.90 14.50
CA LEU A 52 0.14 7.21 13.57
C LEU A 52 1.21 8.16 13.04
N HIS A 53 0.83 9.38 12.62
CA HIS A 53 1.78 10.39 12.17
C HIS A 53 2.73 10.82 13.30
N THR A 54 2.21 11.01 14.52
CA THR A 54 3.04 11.34 15.68
C THR A 54 4.10 10.26 15.95
N ALA A 55 3.70 8.98 15.92
CA ALA A 55 4.63 7.86 16.07
C ALA A 55 5.66 7.80 14.92
N ALA A 56 5.25 8.15 13.69
CA ALA A 56 6.15 8.23 12.54
C ALA A 56 7.21 9.33 12.73
N VAL A 57 6.82 10.51 13.22
CA VAL A 57 7.75 11.61 13.53
C VAL A 57 8.76 11.18 14.59
N VAL A 58 8.33 10.48 15.65
CA VAL A 58 9.23 9.90 16.65
C VAL A 58 10.22 8.93 15.99
N GLY A 59 9.75 8.05 15.11
CA GLY A 59 10.60 7.12 14.37
C GLY A 59 11.60 7.82 13.44
N LYS A 60 11.22 8.93 12.81
CA LYS A 60 12.15 9.77 12.04
C LYS A 60 13.27 10.32 12.92
N GLU A 61 12.94 10.84 14.10
CA GLU A 61 13.95 11.36 15.03
C GLU A 61 14.87 10.24 15.57
N GLN A 62 14.33 9.05 15.84
CA GLN A 62 15.15 7.88 16.18
C GLN A 62 16.08 7.49 15.04
N TYR A 63 15.61 7.48 13.79
CA TYR A 63 16.44 7.24 12.61
C TYR A 63 17.62 8.22 12.53
N ARG A 64 17.34 9.52 12.78
CA ARG A 64 18.37 10.57 12.82
C ARG A 64 19.43 10.30 13.87
N GLN A 65 19.02 9.85 15.05
CA GLN A 65 19.93 9.54 16.17
C GLN A 65 20.75 8.27 15.95
N LEU A 66 20.21 7.29 15.21
CA LEU A 66 20.91 6.05 14.88
C LEU A 66 22.03 6.23 13.86
N ALA A 67 22.00 7.32 13.08
CA ALA A 67 23.00 7.60 12.06
C ALA A 67 24.33 8.04 12.69
N THR A 68 25.30 7.14 12.65
CA THR A 68 26.67 7.39 13.12
C THR A 68 27.68 7.22 11.99
N VAL A 69 28.89 7.73 12.18
CA VAL A 69 30.01 7.55 11.25
C VAL A 69 30.36 6.07 10.99
N ARG A 70 29.89 5.15 11.85
CA ARG A 70 30.17 3.71 11.76
C ARG A 70 29.10 2.91 11.00
N ASN A 71 27.84 3.37 10.99
CA ASN A 71 26.71 2.58 10.49
C ASN A 71 25.82 3.34 9.46
N PHE A 72 26.18 4.57 9.07
CA PHE A 72 25.36 5.38 8.15
C PHE A 72 25.00 4.66 6.84
N ARG A 73 25.91 3.80 6.32
CA ARG A 73 25.67 3.01 5.10
C ARG A 73 24.56 1.96 5.27
N GLU A 74 24.46 1.35 6.44
CA GLU A 74 23.42 0.35 6.75
C GLU A 74 22.03 0.99 6.79
N LEU A 75 21.98 2.28 7.14
CA LEU A 75 20.77 3.10 7.13
C LEU A 75 20.43 3.66 5.73
N GLY A 76 21.29 3.44 4.74
CA GLY A 76 21.12 3.91 3.36
C GLY A 76 21.59 5.34 3.10
N LEU A 77 22.39 5.92 4.00
CA LEU A 77 22.93 7.28 3.87
C LEU A 77 24.30 7.27 3.16
N ASP A 78 24.65 8.41 2.53
CA ASP A 78 25.98 8.59 1.91
C ASP A 78 27.01 9.08 2.94
N GLN A 79 26.56 9.78 3.99
CA GLN A 79 27.33 10.16 5.18
C GLN A 79 26.40 10.31 6.40
N ALA A 80 26.92 10.26 7.62
CA ALA A 80 26.08 10.31 8.83
C ALA A 80 25.27 11.62 8.97
N SER A 81 25.85 12.76 8.57
CA SER A 81 25.20 14.07 8.64
C SER A 81 23.97 14.21 7.74
N ASP A 82 23.85 13.35 6.73
CA ASP A 82 22.71 13.35 5.79
C ASP A 82 21.37 13.06 6.48
N ALA A 83 21.41 12.37 7.62
CA ALA A 83 20.22 12.02 8.38
C ALA A 83 19.42 13.26 8.81
N VAL A 84 20.08 14.40 9.05
CA VAL A 84 19.43 15.66 9.45
C VAL A 84 18.40 16.12 8.42
N GLY A 85 18.66 15.90 7.13
CA GLY A 85 17.74 16.23 6.03
C GLY A 85 16.72 15.14 5.71
N ALA A 86 16.59 14.11 6.56
CA ALA A 86 15.64 13.03 6.34
C ALA A 86 14.20 13.52 6.50
N GLU A 87 13.29 13.06 5.64
CA GLU A 87 11.86 13.31 5.70
C GLU A 87 11.05 12.01 5.61
N LEU A 88 9.78 12.06 5.99
CA LEU A 88 8.86 10.93 5.87
C LEU A 88 8.14 11.01 4.53
N GLY A 89 8.13 9.91 3.79
CA GLY A 89 7.33 9.73 2.59
C GLY A 89 5.89 9.28 2.89
N THR A 90 5.18 8.92 1.82
CA THR A 90 3.81 8.41 1.89
C THR A 90 3.76 7.05 2.59
N PRO A 91 2.92 6.88 3.64
CA PRO A 91 2.83 5.61 4.34
C PRO A 91 2.12 4.54 3.52
N THR A 92 2.53 3.30 3.72
CA THR A 92 1.94 2.12 3.08
C THR A 92 1.57 1.08 4.12
N LYS A 93 0.39 0.47 4.00
CA LYS A 93 -0.05 -0.65 4.86
C LYS A 93 0.62 -1.95 4.42
N ASP A 94 0.84 -2.86 5.35
CA ASP A 94 1.39 -4.19 5.09
C ASP A 94 0.33 -5.28 5.28
N TYR A 95 0.17 -6.11 4.26
CA TYR A 95 -0.71 -7.27 4.25
C TYR A 95 0.07 -8.56 4.07
N LEU A 96 -0.44 -9.61 4.70
CA LEU A 96 0.10 -10.95 4.65
C LEU A 96 -0.88 -11.88 3.95
N VAL A 97 -0.39 -12.65 2.98
CA VAL A 97 -1.09 -13.83 2.46
C VAL A 97 -0.52 -15.05 3.15
N ARG A 98 -1.38 -15.74 3.92
CA ARG A 98 -0.97 -16.92 4.68
C ARG A 98 -0.97 -18.16 3.80
N LEU A 99 -0.02 -19.05 4.05
CA LEU A 99 0.12 -20.31 3.32
C LEU A 99 -1.14 -21.18 3.41
N ASP A 100 -1.76 -21.28 4.58
CA ASP A 100 -2.94 -22.10 4.80
C ASP A 100 -4.17 -21.58 4.06
N GLN A 101 -4.32 -20.26 3.93
CA GLN A 101 -5.39 -19.66 3.14
C GLN A 101 -5.11 -19.85 1.64
N LEU A 102 -3.86 -19.64 1.22
CA LEU A 102 -3.44 -19.81 -0.18
C LEU A 102 -3.59 -21.24 -0.67
N LYS A 103 -3.39 -22.26 0.18
CA LYS A 103 -3.64 -23.68 -0.15
C LYS A 103 -5.08 -23.95 -0.58
N ASN A 104 -6.03 -23.15 -0.10
CA ASN A 104 -7.46 -23.34 -0.33
C ASN A 104 -8.02 -22.43 -1.43
N PHE A 105 -7.20 -21.54 -2.00
CA PHE A 105 -7.62 -20.60 -3.04
C PHE A 105 -7.95 -21.32 -4.35
N LYS A 106 -9.04 -20.94 -5.00
CA LYS A 106 -9.55 -21.54 -6.23
C LYS A 106 -9.87 -20.48 -7.28
N ASP A 107 -10.05 -20.95 -8.51
CA ASP A 107 -10.47 -20.07 -9.59
C ASP A 107 -11.88 -19.53 -9.31
N GLY A 108 -12.07 -18.23 -9.55
CA GLY A 108 -13.29 -17.50 -9.20
C GLY A 108 -13.36 -16.96 -7.77
N ASP A 109 -12.45 -17.34 -6.86
CA ASP A 109 -12.38 -16.74 -5.52
C ASP A 109 -11.90 -15.27 -5.60
N ASP A 110 -12.39 -14.42 -4.70
CA ASP A 110 -11.91 -13.05 -4.59
C ASP A 110 -10.52 -13.02 -3.93
N PRO A 111 -9.45 -12.60 -4.64
CA PRO A 111 -8.09 -12.59 -4.09
C PRO A 111 -7.92 -11.61 -2.92
N ALA A 112 -8.78 -10.60 -2.78
CA ALA A 112 -8.73 -9.68 -1.64
C ALA A 112 -8.99 -10.39 -0.29
N THR A 113 -9.72 -11.51 -0.31
CA THR A 113 -10.02 -12.30 0.89
C THR A 113 -8.79 -12.97 1.51
N LEU A 114 -7.70 -13.11 0.75
CA LEU A 114 -6.42 -13.64 1.23
C LEU A 114 -5.56 -12.59 1.94
N LEU A 115 -5.89 -11.30 1.82
CA LEU A 115 -5.11 -10.22 2.42
C LEU A 115 -5.42 -10.10 3.91
N THR A 116 -4.50 -10.54 4.76
CA THR A 116 -4.59 -10.36 6.22
C THR A 116 -3.82 -9.10 6.61
N ASP A 117 -4.51 -8.12 7.21
CA ASP A 117 -3.86 -6.92 7.76
C ASP A 117 -2.89 -7.33 8.87
N THR A 118 -1.63 -6.90 8.77
CA THR A 118 -0.60 -7.20 9.76
C THR A 118 -0.61 -6.25 10.95
N GLY A 119 -1.39 -5.17 10.86
CA GLY A 119 -1.35 -4.04 11.79
C GLY A 119 -0.08 -3.18 11.64
N MET A 120 0.71 -3.41 10.59
CA MET A 120 1.95 -2.68 10.32
C MET A 120 1.76 -1.62 9.24
N VAL A 121 2.44 -0.49 9.43
CA VAL A 121 2.53 0.61 8.47
C VAL A 121 4.00 0.94 8.25
N HIS A 122 4.40 1.01 6.98
CA HIS A 122 5.73 1.42 6.58
C HIS A 122 5.72 2.87 6.13
N TYR A 123 6.54 3.69 6.75
CA TYR A 123 6.89 5.02 6.27
C TYR A 123 8.25 4.95 5.57
N PRO A 124 8.34 5.30 4.29
CA PRO A 124 9.63 5.52 3.67
C PRO A 124 10.32 6.73 4.33
N VAL A 125 11.62 6.64 4.54
CA VAL A 125 12.46 7.77 4.94
C VAL A 125 13.21 8.23 3.70
N THR A 126 12.99 9.48 3.32
CA THR A 126 13.57 10.08 2.13
C THR A 126 14.62 11.11 2.49
N GLN A 127 15.53 11.38 1.55
CA GLN A 127 16.40 12.54 1.58
C GLN A 127 16.33 13.19 0.21
N GLY A 128 15.66 14.34 0.13
CA GLY A 128 15.19 14.87 -1.15
C GLY A 128 14.25 13.86 -1.83
N ASN A 129 14.52 13.52 -3.10
CA ASN A 129 13.68 12.61 -3.89
C ASN A 129 14.15 11.13 -3.84
N LYS A 130 15.07 10.78 -2.94
CA LYS A 130 15.61 9.42 -2.82
C LYS A 130 15.12 8.74 -1.55
N ILE A 131 14.65 7.51 -1.68
CA ILE A 131 14.33 6.66 -0.51
C ILE A 131 15.65 6.16 0.06
N ARG A 132 15.88 6.43 1.34
CA ARG A 132 17.10 6.00 2.05
C ARG A 132 16.82 4.84 2.98
N SER A 133 15.65 4.83 3.62
CA SER A 133 15.31 3.85 4.65
C SER A 133 13.80 3.70 4.81
N SER A 134 13.36 2.96 5.82
CA SER A 134 11.98 2.96 6.27
C SER A 134 11.89 2.93 7.80
N VAL A 135 10.82 3.55 8.32
CA VAL A 135 10.32 3.38 9.68
C VAL A 135 9.08 2.50 9.60
N THR A 136 9.07 1.39 10.33
CA THR A 136 7.90 0.52 10.44
C THR A 136 7.25 0.74 11.80
N LEU A 137 5.95 1.00 11.75
CA LEU A 137 5.09 1.19 12.91
C LEU A 137 4.15 0.00 13.03
N ALA A 138 3.84 -0.38 14.26
CA ALA A 138 2.77 -1.34 14.54
C ALA A 138 1.96 -0.88 15.74
N THR A 139 0.73 -1.38 15.87
CA THR A 139 -0.05 -1.17 17.08
C THR A 139 0.34 -2.19 18.15
N ALA A 140 0.76 -1.72 19.33
CA ALA A 140 0.94 -2.55 20.51
C ALA A 140 0.23 -1.92 21.72
N ALA A 141 -0.48 -2.73 22.50
CA ALA A 141 -1.32 -2.27 23.60
C ALA A 141 -2.24 -1.10 23.21
N GLY A 142 -2.77 -1.13 21.98
CA GLY A 142 -3.68 -0.12 21.46
C GLY A 142 -3.05 1.23 21.09
N ARG A 143 -1.71 1.35 21.01
CA ARG A 143 -1.01 2.56 20.55
C ARG A 143 -0.04 2.25 19.42
N TRP A 144 0.14 3.20 18.52
CA TRP A 144 1.17 3.13 17.49
C TRP A 144 2.56 3.31 18.11
N GLN A 145 3.47 2.41 17.76
CA GLN A 145 4.85 2.47 18.18
C GLN A 145 5.79 2.06 17.05
N VAL A 146 7.01 2.58 17.10
CA VAL A 146 8.09 2.16 16.20
C VAL A 146 8.51 0.74 16.56
N VAL A 147 8.46 -0.16 15.59
CA VAL A 147 8.88 -1.57 15.76
C VAL A 147 10.11 -1.92 14.94
N SER A 148 10.43 -1.13 13.92
CA SER A 148 11.67 -1.29 13.15
C SER A 148 12.05 0.03 12.47
N ILE A 149 13.36 0.24 12.33
CA ILE A 149 13.95 1.33 11.55
C ILE A 149 15.06 0.72 10.69
N GLY A 150 15.06 1.01 9.40
CA GLY A 150 16.10 0.56 8.46
C GLY A 150 15.52 -0.02 7.18
N ASP A 151 16.19 -1.06 6.68
CA ASP A 151 15.85 -1.79 5.45
C ASP A 151 15.88 -0.92 4.18
N ALA A 152 16.98 -0.20 4.01
CA ALA A 152 17.24 0.68 2.87
C ALA A 152 17.00 -0.02 1.52
N GLN A 153 17.57 -1.21 1.35
CA GLN A 153 17.49 -1.95 0.08
C GLN A 153 16.05 -2.38 -0.24
N ARG A 154 15.30 -2.94 0.72
CA ARG A 154 13.92 -3.33 0.48
C ARG A 154 13.02 -2.11 0.25
N SER A 155 13.26 -1.03 0.98
CA SER A 155 12.53 0.24 0.81
C SER A 155 12.73 0.83 -0.58
N GLN A 156 13.96 0.78 -1.10
CA GLN A 156 14.25 1.21 -2.47
C GLN A 156 13.54 0.30 -3.49
N LYS A 157 13.64 -1.02 -3.36
CA LYS A 157 12.98 -1.99 -4.26
C LYS A 157 11.45 -1.82 -4.28
N ARG A 158 10.84 -1.59 -3.11
CA ARG A 158 9.43 -1.23 -2.98
C ARG A 158 9.09 0.03 -3.77
N SER A 159 9.89 1.09 -3.63
CA SER A 159 9.70 2.34 -4.36
C SER A 159 9.79 2.15 -5.87
N ASP A 160 10.80 1.42 -6.33
CA ASP A 160 11.04 1.22 -7.76
C ASP A 160 9.88 0.44 -8.40
N ALA A 161 9.41 -0.62 -7.73
CA ALA A 161 8.24 -1.38 -8.17
C ALA A 161 6.95 -0.55 -8.16
N GLN A 162 6.78 0.32 -7.16
CA GLN A 162 5.64 1.24 -7.09
C GLN A 162 5.68 2.25 -8.24
N ILE A 163 6.82 2.88 -8.51
CA ILE A 163 6.97 3.87 -9.60
C ILE A 163 6.70 3.20 -10.96
N ALA A 164 7.25 2.01 -11.18
CA ALA A 164 7.05 1.25 -12.40
C ALA A 164 5.57 0.89 -12.63
N SER A 165 4.91 0.35 -11.59
CA SER A 165 3.50 -0.02 -11.66
C SER A 165 2.57 1.20 -11.77
N ALA A 166 2.88 2.30 -11.08
CA ALA A 166 2.13 3.56 -11.16
C ALA A 166 2.12 4.13 -12.58
N LYS A 167 3.25 4.06 -13.29
CA LYS A 167 3.33 4.45 -14.69
C LYS A 167 2.43 3.60 -15.60
N MET A 168 2.35 2.30 -15.34
CA MET A 168 1.54 1.36 -16.14
C MET A 168 0.04 1.49 -15.85
N LEU A 169 -0.34 1.58 -14.58
CA LEU A 169 -1.73 1.61 -14.13
C LEU A 169 -2.33 3.02 -14.04
N LYS A 170 -1.51 4.07 -14.18
CA LYS A 170 -1.88 5.48 -14.00
C LYS A 170 -2.54 5.74 -12.63
N LYS A 171 -1.93 5.18 -11.58
CA LYS A 171 -2.42 5.25 -10.20
C LYS A 171 -1.59 6.19 -9.35
N ALA A 172 -2.23 6.86 -8.40
CA ALA A 172 -1.58 7.73 -7.44
C ALA A 172 -0.72 6.94 -6.44
N GLU A 173 0.35 7.55 -5.93
CA GLU A 173 1.29 6.90 -5.03
C GLU A 173 0.66 6.44 -3.69
N ASP A 174 -0.36 7.13 -3.21
CA ASP A 174 -1.08 6.82 -1.97
C ASP A 174 -2.10 5.67 -2.11
N SER A 175 -2.25 5.12 -3.32
CA SER A 175 -3.13 3.99 -3.61
C SER A 175 -2.47 2.62 -3.48
N TYR A 176 -1.21 2.59 -3.03
CA TYR A 176 -0.40 1.38 -2.91
C TYR A 176 -0.30 0.86 -1.47
N PHE A 177 -0.12 -0.44 -1.36
CA PHE A 177 0.14 -1.16 -0.10
C PHE A 177 1.09 -2.32 -0.36
N VAL A 178 1.75 -2.81 0.69
CA VAL A 178 2.65 -3.95 0.61
C VAL A 178 1.86 -5.24 0.80
N VAL A 179 2.14 -6.25 -0.02
CA VAL A 179 1.62 -7.62 0.14
C VAL A 179 2.77 -8.60 0.21
N ARG A 180 2.82 -9.41 1.26
CA ARG A 180 3.85 -10.43 1.47
C ARG A 180 3.27 -11.83 1.44
N ILE A 181 4.02 -12.75 0.84
CA ILE A 181 3.77 -14.19 0.87
C ILE A 181 5.02 -14.89 1.42
N PRO A 182 5.22 -14.90 2.76
CA PRO A 182 6.47 -15.35 3.37
C PRO A 182 6.85 -16.79 3.06
N ALA A 183 5.88 -17.67 2.83
CA ALA A 183 6.14 -19.07 2.50
C ALA A 183 6.90 -19.26 1.18
N PHE A 184 6.92 -18.24 0.31
CA PHE A 184 7.65 -18.23 -0.95
C PHE A 184 8.68 -17.10 -1.04
N ASN A 185 8.93 -16.39 0.07
CA ASN A 185 9.77 -15.19 0.10
C ASN A 185 9.38 -14.15 -0.98
N LEU A 186 8.07 -14.04 -1.28
CA LEU A 186 7.56 -13.10 -2.27
C LEU A 186 6.99 -11.85 -1.59
N GLU A 187 7.21 -10.71 -2.24
CA GLU A 187 6.71 -9.42 -1.78
C GLU A 187 6.33 -8.56 -2.99
N PHE A 188 5.24 -7.82 -2.83
CA PHE A 188 4.60 -7.08 -3.91
C PHE A 188 4.16 -5.70 -3.43
N GLN A 189 4.10 -4.76 -4.39
CA GLN A 189 3.28 -3.57 -4.31
C GLN A 189 1.89 -3.88 -4.85
N GLY A 190 0.90 -3.85 -3.96
CA GLY A 190 -0.51 -4.05 -4.27
C GLY A 190 -1.21 -2.73 -4.57
N THR A 191 -2.11 -2.75 -5.55
CA THR A 191 -3.05 -1.66 -5.85
C THR A 191 -4.28 -2.22 -6.58
N THR A 192 -5.22 -1.37 -6.96
CA THR A 192 -6.35 -1.74 -7.83
C THR A 192 -6.19 -1.11 -9.20
N ASP A 193 -6.61 -1.79 -10.26
CA ASP A 193 -6.72 -1.18 -11.60
C ASP A 193 -7.97 -0.27 -11.72
N ALA A 194 -8.27 0.20 -12.93
CA ALA A 194 -9.45 1.04 -13.17
C ALA A 194 -10.79 0.27 -13.01
N ALA A 195 -10.77 -1.05 -13.18
CA ALA A 195 -11.94 -1.92 -13.00
C ALA A 195 -12.14 -2.37 -11.53
N GLY A 196 -11.20 -2.02 -10.64
CA GLY A 196 -11.23 -2.42 -9.23
C GLY A 196 -10.59 -3.79 -8.97
N THR A 197 -9.94 -4.39 -9.96
CA THR A 197 -9.26 -5.68 -9.80
C THR A 197 -7.98 -5.48 -9.00
N LEU A 198 -7.72 -6.36 -8.03
CA LEU A 198 -6.48 -6.37 -7.26
C LEU A 198 -5.29 -6.76 -8.16
N GLN A 199 -4.32 -5.86 -8.25
CA GLN A 199 -3.07 -6.02 -9.00
C GLN A 199 -1.90 -6.06 -8.03
N LEU A 200 -0.93 -6.96 -8.27
CA LEU A 200 0.29 -7.09 -7.51
C LEU A 200 1.50 -6.91 -8.44
N ALA A 201 2.36 -5.97 -8.14
CA ALA A 201 3.63 -5.74 -8.82
C ALA A 201 4.78 -6.27 -7.94
N PRO A 202 5.56 -7.27 -8.38
CA PRO A 202 6.67 -7.82 -7.59
C PRO A 202 7.73 -6.76 -7.27
N ILE A 203 8.33 -6.81 -6.09
CA ILE A 203 9.49 -5.93 -5.76
C ILE A 203 10.83 -6.52 -6.20
N LEU A 204 10.82 -7.77 -6.65
CA LEU A 204 11.98 -8.53 -7.14
C LEU A 204 11.57 -9.40 -8.32
N ASP A 205 12.53 -9.71 -9.19
CA ASP A 205 12.35 -10.71 -10.23
C ASP A 205 12.29 -12.09 -9.57
N SER A 206 11.38 -12.93 -10.04
CA SER A 206 11.27 -14.31 -9.59
C SER A 206 11.03 -15.19 -10.82
N PRO A 207 12.11 -15.58 -11.53
CA PRO A 207 12.02 -16.40 -12.74
C PRO A 207 11.25 -17.71 -12.52
N GLU A 208 11.34 -18.29 -11.33
CA GLU A 208 10.65 -19.52 -10.93
C GLU A 208 9.11 -19.37 -10.91
N TRP A 209 8.61 -18.14 -10.78
CA TRP A 209 7.18 -17.81 -10.83
C TRP A 209 6.80 -17.00 -12.08
N GLU A 210 7.77 -16.75 -12.97
CA GLU A 210 7.65 -15.90 -14.16
C GLU A 210 7.20 -14.47 -13.79
N LEU A 211 7.72 -13.95 -12.67
CA LEU A 211 7.39 -12.64 -12.16
C LEU A 211 8.53 -11.66 -12.45
N LYS A 212 8.16 -10.48 -12.95
CA LYS A 212 9.10 -9.39 -13.24
C LYS A 212 8.82 -8.20 -12.35
N THR A 213 9.88 -7.65 -11.78
CA THR A 213 9.84 -6.48 -10.88
C THR A 213 9.04 -5.35 -11.50
N GLY A 214 8.15 -4.75 -10.69
CA GLY A 214 7.35 -3.58 -11.06
C GLY A 214 6.26 -3.82 -12.10
N THR A 215 6.14 -5.05 -12.64
CA THR A 215 5.11 -5.39 -13.62
C THR A 215 3.85 -5.86 -12.88
N PRO A 216 2.74 -5.10 -12.94
CA PRO A 216 1.51 -5.49 -12.26
C PRO A 216 0.89 -6.71 -12.94
N VAL A 217 0.50 -7.69 -12.12
CA VAL A 217 -0.22 -8.90 -12.53
C VAL A 217 -1.44 -9.07 -11.63
N ALA A 218 -2.54 -9.57 -12.18
CA ALA A 218 -3.75 -9.84 -11.40
C ALA A 218 -3.44 -10.79 -10.24
N ALA A 219 -3.85 -10.42 -9.03
CA ALA A 219 -3.55 -11.19 -7.82
C ALA A 219 -4.07 -12.63 -7.91
N ALA A 220 -5.28 -12.83 -8.46
CA ALA A 220 -5.85 -14.14 -8.68
C ALA A 220 -4.94 -15.04 -9.54
N ALA A 221 -4.35 -14.50 -10.61
CA ALA A 221 -3.44 -15.25 -11.47
C ALA A 221 -2.15 -15.67 -10.74
N ILE A 222 -1.59 -14.78 -9.91
CA ILE A 222 -0.43 -15.11 -9.07
C ILE A 222 -0.79 -16.19 -8.06
N PHE A 223 -1.91 -16.03 -7.33
CA PHE A 223 -2.30 -16.96 -6.28
C PHE A 223 -2.62 -18.34 -6.83
N LEU A 224 -3.34 -18.45 -7.96
CA LEU A 224 -3.57 -19.72 -8.65
C LEU A 224 -2.26 -20.40 -9.06
N LYS A 225 -1.27 -19.64 -9.55
CA LYS A 225 0.06 -20.17 -9.90
C LYS A 225 0.79 -20.74 -8.67
N LEU A 226 0.59 -20.15 -7.49
CA LEU A 226 1.25 -20.56 -6.24
C LEU A 226 0.57 -21.75 -5.54
N VAL A 227 -0.73 -22.00 -5.77
CA VAL A 227 -1.50 -23.08 -5.11
C VAL A 227 -0.83 -24.47 -5.20
N PRO A 228 -0.34 -24.94 -6.37
CA PRO A 228 0.30 -26.25 -6.46
C PRO A 228 1.58 -26.38 -5.62
N ALA A 229 2.34 -25.29 -5.47
CA ALA A 229 3.50 -25.27 -4.60
C ALA A 229 3.10 -25.15 -3.13
N ALA A 230 2.06 -24.37 -2.84
CA ALA A 230 1.52 -24.19 -1.49
C ALA A 230 1.04 -25.52 -0.92
N THR A 231 0.29 -26.29 -1.68
CA THR A 231 -0.23 -27.62 -1.27
C THR A 231 0.89 -28.63 -0.99
N LYS A 232 1.99 -28.57 -1.73
CA LYS A 232 3.20 -29.40 -1.52
C LYS A 232 4.11 -28.88 -0.40
N HIS A 233 3.84 -27.68 0.12
CA HIS A 233 4.69 -27.03 1.11
C HIS A 233 4.50 -27.66 2.51
N ASN A 234 5.61 -28.09 3.10
CA ASN A 234 5.67 -28.74 4.43
C ASN A 234 5.60 -27.76 5.62
N GLY A 235 5.45 -26.46 5.35
CA GLY A 235 5.26 -25.42 6.38
C GLY A 235 6.54 -24.70 6.82
N LEU A 236 7.71 -25.05 6.28
CA LEU A 236 8.99 -24.37 6.57
C LEU A 236 9.31 -23.32 5.51
N PRO A 237 9.72 -22.07 5.85
CA PRO A 237 10.13 -21.07 4.86
C PRO A 237 11.20 -21.63 3.90
N ARG A 238 11.06 -21.37 2.60
CA ARG A 238 12.04 -21.74 1.57
C ARG A 238 12.60 -20.50 0.88
#